data_AF-S4P9L7-F1
#
_entry.id   AF-S4P9L7-F1
#
_cell.length_a   1.000
_cell.length_b   1.000
_cell.length_c   1.000
_cell.angle_alpha   90.00
_cell.angle_beta   90.00
_cell.angle_gamma   90.00
#
_symmetry.space_group_name_H-M   'P 1'
#
loop_
_entity.id
_entity.type
_entity.pdbx_description
1 polymer ?
#
loop_
_entity_poly.entity_id
_entity_poly.type
_entity_poly.pdbx_seq_one_letter_code
_entity_poly.pdbx_strand_id
1 'polypeptide(L)'
;MLEKVAAKMGLDTRTPVNLWKDKALVEVNVAVLHSFQQHNATIVDHHTASESFIKHLDNENRLRSGCPADWIWIVPPMSSSITPVFHQEMALYYLRPAYEYQ
;
A
#
# COMPACT_ATOMS: atom_id res chain seq x y z
N MET A 1 -13.65 -1.42 14.06
CA MET A 1 -12.27 -1.46 14.60
C MET A 1 -11.65 -0.07 14.72
N LEU A 2 -11.63 0.72 13.64
CA LEU A 2 -11.12 2.10 13.62
C LEU A 2 -11.66 3.02 14.74
N GLU A 3 -12.96 3.01 15.01
CA GLU A 3 -13.55 3.80 16.11
C GLU A 3 -12.98 3.46 17.49
N LYS A 4 -12.66 2.18 17.74
CA LYS A 4 -12.07 1.76 19.01
C LYS A 4 -10.67 2.36 19.17
N VAL A 5 -9.87 2.37 18.10
CA VAL A 5 -8.54 2.99 18.10
C VAL A 5 -8.66 4.50 18.28
N ALA A 6 -9.56 5.14 17.51
CA ALA A 6 -9.81 6.57 17.62
C ALA A 6 -10.24 7.01 19.04
N ALA A 7 -11.11 6.23 19.69
CA ALA A 7 -11.49 6.46 21.09
C ALA A 7 -10.31 6.33 22.05
N LYS A 8 -9.42 5.35 21.84
CA LYS A 8 -8.18 5.20 22.64
C LYS A 8 -7.16 6.30 22.40
N MET A 9 -7.18 6.92 21.23
CA MET A 9 -6.39 8.10 20.89
C MET A 9 -7.03 9.42 21.39
N GLY A 10 -8.24 9.39 21.94
CA GLY A 10 -8.95 10.59 22.36
C GLY A 10 -9.44 11.47 21.20
N LEU A 11 -9.65 10.90 20.00
CA LEU A 11 -10.13 11.64 18.84
C LEU A 11 -11.65 11.87 18.90
N ASP A 12 -12.09 13.03 18.42
CA ASP A 12 -13.51 13.33 18.25
C ASP A 12 -14.05 12.69 16.95
N THR A 13 -14.82 11.62 17.11
CA THR A 13 -15.40 10.83 16.01
C THR A 13 -16.76 11.32 15.52
N ARG A 14 -17.29 12.42 16.09
CA ARG A 14 -18.66 12.88 15.79
C ARG A 14 -18.84 13.43 14.39
N THR A 15 -17.76 13.91 13.76
CA THR A 15 -17.81 14.53 12.42
C THR A 15 -16.62 14.13 11.56
N PRO A 16 -16.82 13.87 10.25
CA PRO A 16 -15.73 13.48 9.35
C PRO A 16 -14.69 14.57 9.13
N VAL A 17 -15.02 15.86 9.30
CA VAL A 17 -14.08 16.98 9.09
C VAL A 17 -12.89 16.95 10.07
N ASN A 18 -13.01 16.23 11.18
CA ASN A 18 -11.94 16.02 12.14
C ASN A 18 -10.85 15.05 11.63
N LEU A 19 -11.10 14.39 10.49
CA LEU A 19 -10.22 13.39 9.86
C LEU A 19 -9.82 12.28 10.84
N TRP A 20 -10.75 11.89 11.73
CA TRP A 20 -10.45 10.93 12.78
C TRP A 20 -10.15 9.54 12.21
N LYS A 21 -10.74 9.19 11.06
CA LYS A 21 -10.48 7.92 10.36
C LYS A 21 -9.06 7.90 9.83
N ASP A 22 -8.63 8.97 9.18
CA ASP A 22 -7.31 9.12 8.59
C ASP A 22 -6.22 9.03 9.66
N LYS A 23 -6.37 9.81 10.76
CA LYS A 23 -5.45 9.79 11.90
C LYS A 23 -5.35 8.40 12.52
N ALA A 24 -6.49 7.79 12.82
CA ALA A 24 -6.49 6.46 13.44
C ALA A 24 -5.94 5.37 12.50
N LEU A 25 -6.18 5.46 11.19
CA LEU A 25 -5.67 4.49 10.23
C LEU A 25 -4.14 4.60 10.09
N VAL A 26 -3.58 5.81 10.12
CA VAL A 26 -2.12 6.02 10.10
C VAL A 26 -1.49 5.36 11.33
N GLU A 27 -2.01 5.62 12.53
CA GLU A 27 -1.47 5.03 13.76
C GLU A 27 -1.59 3.50 13.80
N VAL A 28 -2.67 2.93 13.23
CA VAL A 28 -2.77 1.48 13.08
C VAL A 28 -1.66 0.92 12.19
N ASN A 29 -1.35 1.57 11.06
CA ASN A 29 -0.27 1.12 10.18
C ASN A 29 1.09 1.21 10.88
N VAL A 30 1.36 2.30 11.59
CA VAL A 30 2.58 2.48 12.39
C VAL A 30 2.69 1.37 13.45
N ALA A 31 1.61 1.09 14.18
CA ALA A 31 1.59 0.07 15.21
C ALA A 31 1.84 -1.34 14.64
N VAL A 32 1.29 -1.66 13.47
CA VAL A 32 1.54 -2.96 12.80
C VAL A 32 3.02 -3.08 12.40
N LEU A 33 3.58 -2.08 11.72
CA LEU A 33 5.00 -2.09 11.32
C LEU A 33 5.92 -2.26 12.52
N HIS A 34 5.71 -1.47 13.58
CA HIS A 34 6.48 -1.55 14.81
C HIS A 34 6.35 -2.94 15.47
N SER A 35 5.13 -3.50 15.53
CA SER A 35 4.90 -4.80 16.15
C SER A 35 5.63 -5.94 15.44
N PHE A 36 5.64 -5.93 14.10
CA PHE A 36 6.39 -6.92 13.31
C PHE A 36 7.90 -6.77 13.54
N GLN A 37 8.41 -5.54 13.55
CA GLN A 37 9.82 -5.25 13.87
C GLN A 37 10.21 -5.75 15.26
N GLN A 38 9.39 -5.52 16.28
CA GLN A 38 9.66 -5.99 17.65
C GLN A 38 9.73 -7.52 17.76
N HIS A 39 9.03 -8.24 16.88
CA HIS A 39 9.03 -9.71 16.86
C HIS A 39 10.02 -10.29 15.85
N ASN A 40 10.89 -9.46 15.24
CA ASN A 40 11.81 -9.86 14.18
C ASN A 40 11.12 -10.57 13.01
N ALA A 41 9.85 -10.22 12.75
CA ALA A 41 9.10 -10.72 11.61
C ALA A 41 9.28 -9.76 10.42
N THR A 42 9.58 -10.29 9.24
CA THR A 42 9.76 -9.48 8.04
C THR A 42 8.44 -8.82 7.63
N ILE A 43 8.49 -7.51 7.41
CA ILE A 43 7.40 -6.70 6.86
C ILE A 43 8.00 -5.57 6.03
N VAL A 44 7.25 -5.05 5.06
CA VAL A 44 7.62 -3.89 4.26
C VAL A 44 6.49 -2.87 4.30
N ASP A 45 6.82 -1.59 4.45
CA ASP A 45 5.85 -0.51 4.34
C ASP A 45 5.52 -0.22 2.87
N HIS A 46 4.41 0.49 2.64
CA HIS A 46 3.92 0.73 1.29
C HIS A 46 4.77 1.72 0.48
N HIS A 47 5.56 2.60 1.11
CA HIS A 47 6.47 3.49 0.38
C HIS A 47 7.66 2.68 -0.16
N THR A 48 8.32 1.90 0.70
CA THR A 48 9.44 1.04 0.31
C THR A 48 9.01 -0.01 -0.72
N ALA A 49 7.82 -0.59 -0.56
CA ALA A 49 7.27 -1.53 -1.53
C ALA A 49 7.02 -0.87 -2.91
N SER A 50 6.48 0.34 -2.91
CA SER A 50 6.23 1.11 -4.15
C SER A 50 7.53 1.46 -4.88
N GLU A 51 8.56 1.92 -4.17
CA GLU A 51 9.88 2.18 -4.78
C GLU A 51 10.51 0.91 -5.36
N SER A 52 10.37 -0.20 -4.64
CA SER A 52 10.87 -1.50 -5.09
C SER A 52 10.14 -1.96 -6.35
N PHE A 53 8.83 -1.72 -6.44
CA PHE A 53 8.03 -2.03 -7.63
C PHE A 53 8.44 -1.20 -8.85
N ILE A 54 8.74 0.08 -8.70
CA ILE A 54 9.23 0.90 -9.83
C ILE A 54 10.55 0.35 -10.38
N LYS A 55 11.47 -0.06 -9.50
CA LYS A 55 12.72 -0.73 -9.93
C LYS A 55 12.44 -2.04 -10.66
N HIS A 56 11.43 -2.79 -10.23
CA HIS A 56 10.99 -4.00 -10.96
C HIS A 56 10.48 -3.63 -12.35
N LEU A 57 9.55 -2.68 -12.45
CA LEU A 57 9.00 -2.19 -13.71
C LEU A 57 10.09 -1.76 -14.70
N ASP A 58 11.09 -0.99 -14.25
CA ASP A 58 12.21 -0.55 -15.09
C ASP A 58 13.05 -1.73 -15.62
N ASN A 59 13.35 -2.69 -14.75
CA ASN A 59 14.06 -3.90 -15.15
C ASN A 59 13.28 -4.71 -16.18
N GLU A 60 11.98 -4.87 -15.97
CA GLU A 60 11.11 -5.64 -16.86
C GLU A 60 10.91 -4.96 -18.21
N ASN A 61 10.79 -3.64 -18.24
CA ASN A 61 10.79 -2.87 -19.47
C ASN A 61 12.10 -3.06 -20.25
N ARG A 62 13.25 -3.12 -19.57
CA ARG A 62 14.54 -3.36 -20.22
C ARG A 62 14.70 -4.78 -20.75
N LEU A 63 14.23 -5.79 -20.00
CA LEU A 63 14.45 -7.21 -20.32
C LEU A 63 13.38 -7.79 -21.25
N ARG A 64 12.13 -7.34 -21.11
CA ARG A 64 10.96 -7.92 -21.76
C ARG A 64 10.08 -6.89 -22.48
N SER A 65 10.47 -5.61 -22.48
CA SER A 65 9.71 -4.51 -23.11
C SER A 65 8.30 -4.31 -22.55
N GLY A 66 8.08 -4.71 -21.29
CA GLY A 66 6.81 -4.50 -20.59
C GLY A 66 6.75 -5.22 -19.25
N CYS A 67 5.87 -4.73 -18.38
CA CYS A 67 5.48 -5.39 -17.14
C CYS A 67 3.95 -5.36 -17.03
N PRO A 68 3.25 -6.50 -17.09
CA PRO A 68 1.81 -6.52 -16.82
C PRO A 68 1.57 -6.12 -15.37
N ALA A 69 0.75 -5.10 -15.16
CA ALA A 69 0.45 -4.60 -13.82
C ALA A 69 -0.98 -4.04 -13.75
N ASP A 70 -1.69 -4.41 -12.69
CA ASP A 70 -3.02 -3.86 -12.39
C ASP A 70 -2.87 -2.68 -11.43
N TRP A 71 -3.04 -1.47 -11.96
CA TRP A 71 -2.85 -0.23 -11.21
C TRP A 71 -3.71 -0.18 -9.93
N ILE A 72 -4.94 -0.71 -9.98
CA ILE A 72 -5.87 -0.70 -8.84
C ILE A 72 -5.33 -1.52 -7.67
N TRP A 73 -4.57 -2.57 -7.95
CA TRP A 73 -4.00 -3.46 -6.93
C TRP A 73 -2.57 -3.07 -6.53
N ILE A 74 -1.81 -2.42 -7.41
CA ILE A 74 -0.45 -1.98 -7.11
C ILE A 74 -0.45 -0.73 -6.23
N VAL A 75 -1.37 0.21 -6.48
CA VAL A 75 -1.45 1.44 -5.70
C VAL A 75 -1.94 1.12 -4.28
N PRO A 76 -1.21 1.54 -3.22
CA PRO A 76 -1.60 1.20 -1.86
C PRO A 76 -2.92 1.88 -1.47
N PRO A 77 -3.73 1.27 -0.58
CA PRO A 77 -5.04 1.79 -0.17
C PRO A 77 -4.96 2.99 0.79
N MET A 78 -3.74 3.38 1.20
CA MET A 78 -3.46 4.55 2.02
C MET A 78 -2.30 5.31 1.37
N SER A 79 -2.34 6.64 1.47
CA SER A 79 -1.22 7.50 1.05
C SER A 79 -0.83 7.29 -0.42
N SER A 80 -1.78 6.91 -1.25
CA SER A 80 -1.57 6.48 -2.64
C SER A 80 -0.80 7.51 -3.45
N SER A 81 -1.29 8.76 -3.49
CA SER A 81 -0.72 9.83 -4.31
C SER A 81 0.66 10.32 -3.87
N ILE A 82 1.13 9.90 -2.69
CA ILE A 82 2.49 10.18 -2.22
C ILE A 82 3.43 8.97 -2.42
N THR A 83 3.00 7.96 -3.18
CA THR A 83 3.84 6.87 -3.67
C THR A 83 4.12 7.03 -5.16
N PRO A 84 5.27 6.58 -5.68
CA PRO A 84 5.61 6.75 -7.10
C PRO A 84 4.69 5.95 -8.03
N VAL A 85 4.15 4.81 -7.56
CA VAL A 85 3.27 3.95 -8.35
C VAL A 85 1.95 4.61 -8.75
N PHE A 86 1.48 5.59 -7.99
CA PHE A 86 0.24 6.31 -8.33
C PHE A 86 0.39 7.11 -9.63
N HIS A 87 1.57 7.69 -9.86
CA HIS A 87 1.84 8.55 -11.02
C HIS A 87 2.34 7.78 -12.25
N GLN A 88 2.45 6.45 -12.14
CA GLN A 88 2.94 5.57 -13.19
C GLN A 88 1.77 4.91 -13.91
N GLU A 89 1.64 5.16 -15.22
CA GLU A 89 0.70 4.41 -16.06
C GLU A 89 1.13 2.95 -16.16
N MET A 90 0.15 2.04 -16.11
CA MET A 90 0.38 0.60 -16.14
C MET A 90 -0.56 -0.05 -17.13
N ALA A 91 -0.06 -1.04 -17.86
CA ALA A 91 -0.85 -1.85 -18.78
C ALA A 91 -1.18 -3.19 -18.14
N LEU A 92 -2.47 -3.48 -18.00
CA LEU A 92 -2.94 -4.79 -17.55
C LEU A 92 -3.09 -5.72 -18.75
N TYR A 93 -2.36 -6.84 -18.72
CA TYR A 93 -2.51 -7.94 -19.66
C TYR A 93 -2.05 -9.24 -18.99
N TYR A 94 -2.49 -10.37 -19.53
CA TYR A 94 -2.25 -11.68 -18.90
C TYR A 94 -1.21 -12.47 -19.69
N LEU A 95 -0.22 -13.00 -18.99
CA LEU A 95 0.80 -13.90 -19.53
C LEU A 95 0.66 -15.27 -18.86
N ARG A 96 1.05 -16.34 -19.55
CA ARG A 96 1.18 -17.68 -18.97
C ARG A 96 2.66 -18.06 -18.84
N PRO A 97 3.05 -18.81 -17.79
CA PRO A 97 2.21 -19.38 -16.71
C PRO A 97 1.64 -18.33 -15.73
N ALA A 98 0.45 -18.58 -15.17
CA ALA A 98 -0.31 -17.62 -14.34
C ALA A 98 -0.97 -18.27 -13.10
N TYR A 99 -1.27 -17.44 -12.10
CA TYR A 99 -2.23 -17.76 -11.04
C TYR A 99 -3.63 -17.32 -11.47
N GLU A 100 -4.61 -18.21 -11.39
CA GLU A 100 -6.01 -17.95 -11.76
C GLU A 100 -6.93 -18.31 -10.57
N TYR A 101 -8.04 -17.57 -10.40
CA TYR A 101 -9.07 -17.94 -9.42
C TYR A 101 -9.71 -19.27 -9.83
N GLN A 102 -10.04 -20.11 -8.84
CA GLN A 102 -10.68 -21.42 -9.02
C GLN A 102 -12.16 -21.38 -8.69
#